data_AF-A0A7V2UIV1-F1
#
_entry.id   AF-A0A7V2UIV1-F1
#
_cell.length_a   1.000
_cell.length_b   1.000
_cell.length_c   1.000
_cell.angle_alpha   90.00
_cell.angle_beta   90.00
_cell.angle_gamma   90.00
#
_symmetry.space_group_name_H-M   'P 1'
#
loop_
_entity.id
_entity.type
_entity.pdbx_description
1 polymer ?
#
loop_
_entity_poly.entity_id
_entity_poly.type
_entity_poly.pdbx_seq_one_letter_code
_entity_poly.pdbx_strand_id
1 'polypeptide(L)'
;MRRSDKRLPSFRTERGREALSVVLLYACFSALWILLSDKAVDWLVEDPSQRMLVSTIKGWLFVAVTSILLYVLLFPRNDAEEPSWNSSSDADKDRRNTPWLAIVLLGLTVSGLAWLSIAGKFDAEKQAAGAQLRAVADAKAQQLWDWHQERMGNTLLVQNSPDLREHWLRWHNARTAEHMLELQQQLCLFVSTVHFSRAAVVDLDGHEAWYPTRPNSSIPPELRKGVQEALESGLPSRVGPWLDADGVLRLAFLAPFALDTAHPAVVVLHVDPPPHFHPALQTWPMPHRSAESILYQQIGEELVPLSPMRKLPDAVMRQRFPLSGDLP
;
A
#
# COMPACT_ATOMS: atom_id res chain seq x y z
N MET A 1 -59.28 -41.47 -57.30
CA MET A 1 -58.05 -41.55 -56.50
C MET A 1 -57.19 -40.32 -56.79
N ARG A 2 -56.58 -39.70 -55.76
CA ARG A 2 -55.75 -38.46 -55.72
C ARG A 2 -56.53 -37.16 -55.49
N ARG A 3 -56.14 -36.26 -54.59
CA ARG A 3 -55.37 -36.29 -53.33
C ARG A 3 -55.68 -34.92 -52.70
N SER A 4 -56.13 -34.88 -51.44
CA SER A 4 -56.37 -33.64 -50.71
C SER A 4 -55.03 -33.03 -50.31
N ASP A 5 -54.65 -31.91 -50.94
CA ASP A 5 -53.49 -31.13 -50.52
C ASP A 5 -53.87 -30.24 -49.32
N LYS A 6 -53.64 -30.76 -48.11
CA LYS A 6 -53.60 -29.95 -46.89
C LYS A 6 -52.32 -29.12 -46.91
N ARG A 7 -52.39 -27.87 -47.34
CA ARG A 7 -51.32 -26.89 -47.13
C ARG A 7 -51.23 -26.58 -45.64
N LEU A 8 -50.06 -26.83 -45.04
CA LEU A 8 -49.74 -26.43 -43.67
C LEU A 8 -49.66 -24.90 -43.59
N PRO A 9 -50.18 -24.26 -42.52
CA PRO A 9 -50.04 -22.81 -42.35
C PRO A 9 -48.57 -22.44 -42.08
N SER A 10 -48.01 -21.56 -42.89
CA SER A 10 -46.68 -20.99 -42.65
C SER A 10 -46.78 -19.90 -41.58
N PHE A 11 -46.04 -20.04 -40.47
CA PHE A 11 -45.90 -19.04 -39.39
C PHE A 11 -45.15 -17.75 -39.81
N ARG A 12 -45.24 -17.33 -41.08
CA ARG A 12 -44.73 -16.05 -41.57
C ARG A 12 -45.89 -15.05 -41.68
N THR A 13 -46.42 -14.66 -40.53
CA THR A 13 -47.28 -13.48 -40.38
C THR A 13 -46.49 -12.44 -39.59
N GLU A 14 -46.56 -11.16 -39.97
CA GLU A 14 -45.81 -10.06 -39.31
C GLU A 14 -46.00 -10.05 -37.79
N ARG A 15 -47.19 -10.43 -37.33
CA ARG A 15 -47.55 -10.65 -35.92
C ARG A 15 -46.60 -11.58 -35.16
N GLY A 16 -46.07 -12.62 -35.81
CA GLY A 16 -45.14 -13.57 -35.18
C GLY A 16 -43.75 -12.97 -34.94
N ARG A 17 -43.32 -12.05 -35.79
CA ARG A 17 -42.03 -11.37 -35.69
C ARG A 17 -42.04 -10.24 -34.65
N GLU A 18 -43.20 -9.59 -34.50
CA GLU A 18 -43.48 -8.66 -33.40
C GLU A 18 -43.50 -9.39 -32.06
N ALA A 19 -44.26 -10.48 -31.94
CA ALA A 19 -44.29 -11.30 -30.72
C ALA A 19 -42.91 -11.82 -30.33
N LEU A 20 -42.09 -12.25 -31.30
CA LEU A 20 -40.71 -12.69 -31.04
C LEU A 20 -39.82 -11.55 -30.50
N SER A 21 -39.95 -10.34 -31.06
CA SER A 21 -39.16 -9.18 -30.64
C SER A 21 -39.53 -8.75 -29.22
N VAL A 22 -40.82 -8.80 -28.88
CA VAL A 22 -41.34 -8.57 -27.53
C VAL A 22 -40.78 -9.57 -26.53
N VAL A 23 -40.83 -10.86 -26.86
CA VAL A 23 -40.34 -11.94 -25.98
C VAL A 23 -38.82 -11.82 -25.77
N LEU A 24 -38.05 -11.51 -26.82
CA LEU A 24 -36.61 -11.30 -26.71
C LEU A 24 -36.26 -10.09 -25.84
N LEU A 25 -36.99 -8.98 -25.99
CA LEU A 25 -36.78 -7.78 -25.17
C LEU A 25 -37.09 -8.07 -23.70
N TYR A 26 -38.20 -8.76 -23.44
CA TYR A 26 -38.59 -9.18 -22.09
C TYR A 26 -37.57 -10.15 -21.48
N ALA A 27 -37.07 -11.12 -22.25
CA ALA A 27 -36.07 -12.08 -21.80
C ALA A 27 -34.73 -11.39 -21.47
N CYS A 28 -34.26 -10.48 -22.33
CA CYS A 28 -33.06 -9.68 -22.05
C CYS A 28 -33.24 -8.78 -20.83
N PHE A 29 -34.38 -8.11 -20.69
CA PHE A 29 -34.69 -7.29 -19.51
C PHE A 29 -34.69 -8.12 -18.24
N SER A 30 -35.38 -9.27 -18.25
CA SER A 30 -35.48 -10.14 -17.08
C SER A 30 -34.13 -10.68 -16.67
N ALA A 31 -33.31 -11.13 -17.63
CA ALA A 31 -31.96 -11.62 -17.37
C ALA A 31 -31.06 -10.51 -16.79
N LEU A 32 -31.11 -9.31 -17.37
CA LEU A 32 -30.29 -8.17 -16.94
C LEU A 32 -30.73 -7.64 -15.56
N TRP A 33 -32.04 -7.59 -15.30
CA TRP A 33 -32.61 -7.21 -14.02
C TRP A 33 -32.19 -8.17 -12.91
N ILE A 34 -32.28 -9.48 -13.13
CA ILE A 34 -31.88 -10.50 -12.15
C ILE A 34 -30.41 -10.30 -11.79
N LEU A 35 -29.53 -10.24 -12.80
CA LEU A 35 -28.08 -10.07 -12.61
C LEU A 35 -27.70 -8.77 -11.89
N LEU A 36 -28.24 -7.62 -12.30
CA LEU A 36 -27.89 -6.33 -11.69
C LEU A 36 -28.50 -6.18 -10.29
N SER A 37 -29.74 -6.61 -10.13
CA SER A 37 -30.45 -6.44 -8.87
C SER A 37 -29.90 -7.39 -7.80
N ASP A 38 -29.41 -8.59 -8.15
CA ASP A 38 -28.75 -9.47 -7.18
C ASP A 38 -27.50 -8.78 -6.61
N LYS A 39 -26.67 -8.19 -7.49
CA LYS A 39 -25.48 -7.45 -7.06
C LYS A 39 -25.78 -6.17 -6.27
N ALA A 40 -26.89 -5.50 -6.55
CA ALA A 40 -27.28 -4.31 -5.79
C ALA A 40 -27.73 -4.66 -4.36
N VAL A 41 -28.44 -5.77 -4.17
CA VAL A 41 -28.87 -6.24 -2.84
C VAL A 41 -27.68 -6.72 -2.01
N ASP A 42 -26.73 -7.44 -2.63
CA ASP A 42 -25.48 -7.83 -1.97
C ASP A 42 -24.65 -6.63 -1.51
N TRP A 43 -24.76 -5.49 -2.21
CA TRP A 43 -23.99 -4.28 -1.90
C TRP A 43 -24.67 -3.37 -0.86
N LEU A 44 -26.01 -3.29 -0.86
CA LEU A 44 -26.73 -2.36 0.01
C LEU A 44 -27.00 -2.93 1.42
N VAL A 45 -26.90 -4.25 1.60
CA VAL A 45 -27.32 -4.93 2.84
C VAL A 45 -26.27 -5.93 3.31
N GLU A 46 -25.41 -5.51 4.23
CA GLU A 46 -24.40 -6.39 4.84
C GLU A 46 -25.02 -7.43 5.78
N ASP A 47 -26.16 -7.12 6.41
CA ASP A 47 -26.79 -7.93 7.45
C ASP A 47 -27.66 -9.08 6.88
N PRO A 48 -27.38 -10.37 7.20
CA PRO A 48 -28.07 -11.52 6.59
C PRO A 48 -29.59 -11.53 6.80
N SER A 49 -30.06 -10.99 7.92
CA SER A 49 -31.49 -10.95 8.27
C SER A 49 -32.28 -9.96 7.41
N GLN A 50 -31.66 -8.85 7.02
CA GLN A 50 -32.29 -7.81 6.20
C GLN A 50 -32.26 -8.16 4.70
N ARG A 51 -31.29 -8.98 4.25
CA ARG A 51 -31.23 -9.47 2.85
C ARG A 51 -32.50 -10.24 2.45
N MET A 52 -33.13 -10.96 3.38
CA MET A 52 -34.35 -11.73 3.11
C MET A 52 -35.56 -10.82 2.81
N LEU A 53 -35.72 -9.74 3.56
CA LEU A 53 -36.78 -8.75 3.34
C LEU A 53 -36.57 -7.98 2.04
N VAL A 54 -35.32 -7.55 1.78
CA VAL A 54 -34.97 -6.81 0.55
C VAL A 54 -35.12 -7.67 -0.70
N SER A 55 -34.79 -8.98 -0.63
CA SER A 55 -35.03 -9.93 -1.71
C SER A 55 -36.52 -10.10 -2.04
N THR A 56 -37.37 -10.10 -1.01
CA THR A 56 -38.84 -10.21 -1.19
C THR A 56 -39.43 -8.96 -1.86
N ILE A 57 -39.05 -7.77 -1.37
CA ILE A 57 -39.49 -6.48 -1.94
C ILE A 57 -39.02 -6.31 -3.38
N LYS A 58 -37.78 -6.72 -3.67
CA LYS A 58 -37.21 -6.75 -5.01
C LYS A 58 -38.05 -7.60 -5.97
N GLY A 59 -38.49 -8.78 -5.54
CA GLY A 59 -39.34 -9.66 -6.33
C GLY A 59 -40.66 -8.99 -6.70
N TRP A 60 -41.30 -8.29 -5.76
CA TRP A 60 -42.54 -7.56 -6.02
C TRP A 60 -42.35 -6.37 -6.97
N LEU A 61 -41.23 -5.65 -6.83
CA LEU A 61 -40.88 -4.55 -7.74
C LEU A 61 -40.69 -5.07 -9.19
N PHE A 62 -40.02 -6.22 -9.35
CA PHE A 62 -39.87 -6.85 -10.66
C PHE A 62 -41.22 -7.19 -11.30
N VAL A 63 -42.11 -7.82 -10.53
CA VAL A 63 -43.45 -8.20 -11.00
C VAL A 63 -44.27 -6.96 -11.37
N ALA A 64 -44.20 -5.89 -10.58
CA ALA A 64 -44.91 -4.64 -10.88
C ALA A 64 -44.41 -3.98 -12.18
N VAL A 65 -43.09 -3.84 -12.33
CA VAL A 65 -42.47 -3.21 -13.51
C VAL A 65 -42.70 -4.04 -14.78
N THR A 66 -42.53 -5.36 -14.70
CA THR A 66 -42.79 -6.26 -15.84
C THR A 66 -44.27 -6.27 -16.23
N SER A 67 -45.18 -6.24 -15.25
CA SER A 67 -46.62 -6.18 -15.52
C SER A 67 -47.00 -4.86 -16.20
N ILE A 68 -46.43 -3.73 -15.79
CA ILE A 68 -46.66 -2.43 -16.43
C ILE A 68 -46.08 -2.40 -17.84
N LEU A 69 -44.87 -2.93 -18.04
CA LEU A 69 -44.23 -3.03 -19.36
C LEU A 69 -45.08 -3.85 -20.31
N LEU A 70 -45.49 -5.05 -19.89
CA LEU A 70 -46.36 -5.92 -20.67
C LEU A 70 -47.71 -5.25 -20.91
N TYR A 71 -48.28 -4.59 -19.90
CA TYR A 71 -49.54 -3.86 -20.06
C TYR A 71 -49.45 -2.77 -21.11
N VAL A 72 -48.43 -1.90 -21.07
CA VAL A 72 -48.22 -0.83 -22.07
C VAL A 72 -47.98 -1.38 -23.47
N LEU A 73 -47.34 -2.54 -23.56
CA LEU A 73 -47.01 -3.19 -24.83
C LEU A 73 -48.21 -3.96 -25.43
N LEU A 74 -49.10 -4.46 -24.57
CA LEU A 74 -50.27 -5.26 -24.96
C LEU A 74 -51.56 -4.44 -24.99
N PHE A 75 -51.56 -3.20 -24.46
CA PHE A 75 -52.72 -2.33 -24.50
C PHE A 75 -53.01 -1.99 -25.97
N PRO A 76 -54.17 -2.42 -26.51
CA PRO A 76 -54.60 -1.94 -27.81
C PRO A 76 -54.75 -0.43 -27.66
N ARG A 77 -53.95 0.34 -28.40
CA ARG A 77 -54.36 1.70 -28.72
C ARG A 77 -55.62 1.51 -29.55
N ASN A 78 -56.77 1.70 -28.92
CA ASN A 78 -58.03 1.83 -29.61
C ASN A 78 -57.89 3.00 -30.57
N ASP A 79 -57.45 2.71 -31.79
CA ASP A 79 -58.05 3.37 -32.93
C ASP A 79 -59.51 2.93 -32.87
N ALA A 80 -60.37 3.86 -32.48
CA ALA A 80 -61.80 3.72 -32.61
C ALA A 80 -62.13 3.68 -34.11
N GLU A 81 -61.77 2.58 -34.77
CA GLU A 81 -62.17 2.29 -36.14
C GLU A 81 -63.57 1.69 -36.06
N GLU A 82 -64.57 2.55 -36.29
CA GLU A 82 -65.85 2.06 -36.81
C GLU A 82 -65.59 1.21 -38.07
N PRO A 83 -66.24 0.05 -38.22
CA PRO A 83 -65.98 -0.84 -39.35
C PRO A 83 -66.63 -0.26 -40.62
N SER A 84 -65.94 0.65 -41.30
CA SER A 84 -66.35 1.15 -42.61
C SER A 84 -65.69 0.33 -43.72
N TRP A 85 -66.51 -0.46 -44.40
CA TRP A 85 -66.12 -1.25 -45.57
C TRP A 85 -65.91 -0.32 -46.77
N ASN A 86 -64.72 0.25 -46.93
CA ASN A 86 -64.28 0.76 -48.24
C ASN A 86 -62.77 0.60 -48.38
N SER A 87 -62.37 -0.19 -49.38
CA SER A 87 -60.99 -0.35 -49.78
C SER A 87 -60.62 0.74 -50.77
N SER A 88 -59.61 1.54 -50.42
CA SER A 88 -58.68 2.08 -51.40
C SER A 88 -57.34 2.30 -50.72
N SER A 89 -56.35 1.65 -51.31
CA SER A 89 -54.93 1.83 -51.07
C SER A 89 -54.52 3.28 -51.31
N ASP A 90 -53.97 3.94 -50.29
CA ASP A 90 -52.71 4.66 -50.46
C ASP A 90 -52.04 4.90 -49.11
N ALA A 91 -50.93 4.19 -48.93
CA ALA A 91 -49.77 4.50 -48.10
C ALA A 91 -49.99 5.46 -46.93
N ASP A 92 -50.79 5.04 -45.94
CA ASP A 92 -50.65 5.64 -44.62
C ASP A 92 -49.26 5.27 -44.12
N LYS A 93 -48.45 6.30 -43.88
CA LYS A 93 -47.08 6.16 -43.44
C LYS A 93 -47.13 5.46 -42.10
N ASP A 94 -46.90 4.17 -42.18
CA ASP A 94 -46.78 3.21 -41.12
C ASP A 94 -45.81 3.78 -40.09
N ARG A 95 -46.37 4.56 -39.17
CA ARG A 95 -45.68 5.35 -38.16
C ARG A 95 -45.37 4.36 -37.05
N ARG A 96 -44.45 3.47 -37.43
CA ARG A 96 -43.91 2.32 -36.72
C ARG A 96 -43.30 2.84 -35.43
N ASN A 97 -44.15 3.07 -34.43
CA ASN A 97 -43.82 3.46 -33.07
C ASN A 97 -43.17 2.25 -32.39
N THR A 98 -41.98 1.93 -32.87
CA THR A 98 -41.01 1.07 -32.19
C THR A 98 -40.88 1.65 -30.77
N PRO A 99 -40.94 0.82 -29.70
CA PRO A 99 -41.01 1.29 -28.32
C PRO A 99 -39.66 1.85 -27.83
N TRP A 100 -39.13 2.85 -28.54
CA TRP A 100 -37.85 3.49 -28.29
C TRP A 100 -37.80 4.11 -26.89
N LEU A 101 -38.94 4.60 -26.39
CA LEU A 101 -39.08 5.09 -25.02
C LEU A 101 -38.78 4.00 -23.99
N ALA A 102 -39.25 2.76 -24.22
CA ALA A 102 -38.96 1.64 -23.33
C ALA A 102 -37.47 1.25 -23.38
N ILE A 103 -36.85 1.32 -24.55
CA ILE A 103 -35.41 1.07 -24.73
C ILE A 103 -34.57 2.15 -24.04
N VAL A 104 -34.97 3.42 -24.15
CA VAL A 104 -34.27 4.56 -23.51
C VAL A 104 -34.41 4.51 -21.99
N LEU A 105 -35.61 4.23 -21.47
CA LEU A 105 -35.83 4.01 -20.04
C LEU A 105 -35.02 2.84 -19.49
N LEU A 106 -34.91 1.75 -20.27
CA LEU A 106 -34.10 0.58 -19.94
C LEU A 106 -32.61 0.92 -19.93
N GLY A 107 -32.12 1.66 -20.93
CA GLY A 107 -30.73 2.13 -20.98
C GLY A 107 -30.37 3.04 -19.81
N LEU A 108 -31.27 3.97 -19.45
CA LEU A 108 -31.08 4.89 -18.32
C LEU A 108 -31.09 4.19 -16.97
N THR A 109 -31.99 3.23 -16.76
CA THR A 109 -32.06 2.46 -15.50
C THR A 109 -30.83 1.57 -15.33
N VAL A 110 -30.40 0.86 -16.38
CA VAL A 110 -29.17 0.06 -16.36
C VAL A 110 -27.94 0.92 -16.11
N SER A 111 -27.83 2.06 -16.81
CA SER A 111 -26.69 2.98 -16.65
C SER A 111 -26.66 3.64 -15.27
N GLY A 112 -27.82 4.06 -14.75
CA GLY A 112 -27.94 4.67 -13.43
C GLY A 112 -27.59 3.70 -12.30
N LEU A 113 -28.01 2.44 -12.40
CA LEU A 113 -27.67 1.40 -11.43
C LEU A 113 -26.19 0.98 -11.54
N ALA A 114 -25.63 0.88 -12.75
CA ALA A 114 -24.21 0.64 -12.95
C ALA A 114 -23.36 1.78 -12.38
N TRP A 115 -23.78 3.04 -12.59
CA TRP A 115 -23.14 4.20 -12.00
C TRP A 115 -23.16 4.16 -10.47
N LEU A 116 -24.33 3.89 -9.88
CA LEU A 116 -24.48 3.79 -8.42
C LEU A 116 -23.57 2.68 -7.83
N SER A 117 -23.47 1.54 -8.52
CA SER A 117 -22.65 0.40 -8.10
C SER A 117 -21.14 0.66 -8.16
N ILE A 118 -20.68 1.45 -9.13
CA ILE A 118 -19.26 1.81 -9.30
C ILE A 118 -18.90 2.94 -8.33
N ALA A 119 -19.76 3.94 -8.18
CA ALA A 119 -19.50 5.13 -7.37
C ALA A 119 -19.24 4.80 -5.90
N GLY A 120 -19.98 3.85 -5.32
CA GLY A 120 -19.83 3.51 -3.90
C GLY A 120 -18.70 2.52 -3.56
N LYS A 121 -18.19 1.75 -4.53
CA LYS A 121 -17.08 0.80 -4.29
C LYS A 121 -15.73 1.49 -4.17
N PHE A 122 -15.52 2.57 -4.92
CA PHE A 122 -14.22 3.22 -5.01
C PHE A 122 -13.80 3.86 -3.68
N ASP A 123 -14.73 4.50 -2.98
CA ASP A 123 -14.42 5.17 -1.71
C ASP A 123 -14.17 4.19 -0.57
N ALA A 124 -14.97 3.12 -0.47
CA ALA A 124 -14.80 2.10 0.56
C ALA A 124 -13.48 1.32 0.39
N GLU A 125 -13.14 0.92 -0.84
CA GLU A 125 -11.87 0.24 -1.12
C GLU A 125 -10.68 1.17 -0.90
N LYS A 126 -10.79 2.46 -1.25
CA LYS A 126 -9.72 3.44 -1.01
C LYS A 126 -9.50 3.70 0.48
N GLN A 127 -10.56 3.80 1.27
CA GLN A 127 -10.45 3.95 2.72
C GLN A 127 -9.84 2.70 3.38
N ALA A 128 -10.29 1.50 2.97
CA ALA A 128 -9.73 0.24 3.46
C ALA A 128 -8.23 0.11 3.10
N ALA A 129 -7.87 0.43 1.85
CA ALA A 129 -6.47 0.44 1.41
C ALA A 129 -5.64 1.47 2.20
N GLY A 130 -6.17 2.67 2.45
CA GLY A 130 -5.51 3.69 3.26
C GLY A 130 -5.28 3.25 4.70
N ALA A 131 -6.29 2.66 5.33
CA ALA A 131 -6.18 2.12 6.69
C ALA A 131 -5.14 0.99 6.78
N GLN A 132 -5.10 0.10 5.78
CA GLN A 132 -4.10 -0.96 5.68
C GLN A 132 -2.68 -0.40 5.51
N LEU A 133 -2.48 0.56 4.61
CA LEU A 133 -1.18 1.19 4.42
C LEU A 133 -0.69 1.87 5.70
N ARG A 134 -1.58 2.55 6.43
CA ARG A 134 -1.26 3.17 7.70
C ARG A 134 -0.86 2.14 8.76
N ALA A 135 -1.63 1.07 8.91
CA ALA A 135 -1.32 0.00 9.86
C ALA A 135 0.04 -0.67 9.55
N VAL A 136 0.36 -0.88 8.27
CA VAL A 136 1.68 -1.40 7.84
C VAL A 136 2.79 -0.39 8.15
N ALA A 137 2.57 0.90 7.90
CA ALA A 137 3.55 1.95 8.21
C ALA A 137 3.82 2.03 9.72
N ASP A 138 2.76 2.03 10.55
CA ASP A 138 2.85 2.08 12.01
C ASP A 138 3.58 0.84 12.55
N ALA A 139 3.24 -0.36 12.06
CA ALA A 139 3.93 -1.59 12.45
C ALA A 139 5.42 -1.58 12.09
N LYS A 140 5.78 -1.10 10.90
CA LYS A 140 7.18 -0.96 10.48
C LYS A 140 7.93 0.07 11.31
N ALA A 141 7.30 1.21 11.60
CA ALA A 141 7.88 2.24 12.46
C ALA A 141 8.17 1.68 13.86
N GLN A 142 7.23 0.91 14.42
CA GLN A 142 7.43 0.25 15.71
C GLN A 142 8.61 -0.74 15.68
N GLN A 143 8.72 -1.57 14.64
CA GLN A 143 9.84 -2.50 14.50
C GLN A 143 11.20 -1.79 14.45
N LEU A 144 11.29 -0.66 13.75
CA LEU A 144 12.51 0.15 13.69
C LEU A 144 12.81 0.82 15.03
N TRP A 145 11.77 1.25 15.73
CA TRP A 145 11.90 1.83 17.06
C TRP A 145 12.43 0.80 18.06
N ASP A 146 11.85 -0.40 18.09
CA ASP A 146 12.26 -1.48 19.00
C ASP A 146 13.71 -1.89 18.73
N TRP A 147 14.08 -2.09 17.46
CA TRP A 147 15.46 -2.35 17.05
C TRP A 147 16.39 -1.23 17.52
N HIS A 148 16.01 0.04 17.33
CA HIS A 148 16.81 1.17 17.78
C HIS A 148 16.99 1.20 19.31
N GLN A 149 15.91 0.96 20.07
CA GLN A 149 15.98 0.89 21.53
C GLN A 149 16.88 -0.25 22.01
N GLU A 150 16.83 -1.41 21.35
CA GLU A 150 17.73 -2.52 21.61
C GLU A 150 19.19 -2.13 21.36
N ARG A 151 19.49 -1.49 20.22
CA ARG A 151 20.84 -0.98 19.92
C ARG A 151 21.33 0.03 20.96
N MET A 152 20.44 0.88 21.47
CA MET A 152 20.79 1.84 22.51
C MET A 152 21.02 1.19 23.88
N GLY A 153 20.20 0.21 24.26
CA GLY A 153 20.44 -0.62 25.44
C GLY A 153 21.79 -1.33 25.37
N ASN A 154 22.13 -1.89 24.21
CA ASN A 154 23.43 -2.52 23.98
C ASN A 154 24.61 -1.54 24.10
N THR A 155 24.43 -0.30 23.66
CA THR A 155 25.44 0.76 23.78
C THR A 155 25.64 1.16 25.24
N LEU A 156 24.56 1.22 26.02
CA LEU A 156 24.62 1.48 27.46
C LEU A 156 25.34 0.36 28.23
N LEU A 157 25.20 -0.90 27.82
CA LEU A 157 25.94 -2.02 28.40
C LEU A 157 27.45 -1.87 28.16
N VAL A 158 27.86 -1.42 26.97
CA VAL A 158 29.27 -1.15 26.65
C VAL A 158 29.83 -0.01 27.48
N GLN A 159 29.10 1.11 27.57
CA GLN A 159 29.49 2.27 28.36
C GLN A 159 29.78 1.88 29.83
N ASN A 160 28.96 0.99 30.40
CA ASN A 160 29.05 0.59 31.80
C ASN A 160 29.89 -0.67 32.04
N SER A 161 30.64 -1.16 31.04
CA SER A 161 31.46 -2.35 31.15
C SER A 161 32.74 -2.09 31.96
N PRO A 162 32.91 -2.67 33.17
CA PRO A 162 34.12 -2.48 33.97
C PRO A 162 35.34 -3.13 33.32
N ASP A 163 35.14 -4.29 32.69
CA ASP A 163 36.19 -5.05 32.01
C ASP A 163 36.76 -4.26 30.83
N LEU A 164 35.90 -3.65 30.01
CA LEU A 164 36.33 -2.83 28.88
C LEU A 164 37.12 -1.59 29.35
N ARG A 165 36.63 -0.95 30.41
CA ARG A 165 37.31 0.18 31.05
C ARG A 165 38.70 -0.21 31.54
N GLU A 166 38.84 -1.37 32.18
CA GLU A 166 40.12 -1.85 32.68
C GLU A 166 41.12 -2.12 31.54
N HIS A 167 40.72 -2.86 30.51
CA HIS A 167 41.57 -3.12 29.34
C HIS A 167 42.01 -1.83 28.64
N TRP A 168 41.11 -0.85 28.50
CA TRP A 168 41.42 0.47 27.97
C TRP A 168 42.50 1.19 28.77
N LEU A 169 42.34 1.27 30.10
CA LEU A 169 43.28 1.98 30.96
C LEU A 169 44.64 1.27 31.00
N ARG A 170 44.67 -0.06 31.02
CA ARG A 170 45.91 -0.85 30.94
C ARG A 170 46.65 -0.59 29.64
N TRP A 171 45.95 -0.63 28.50
CA TRP A 171 46.53 -0.30 27.21
C TRP A 171 47.05 1.15 27.15
N HIS A 172 46.28 2.12 27.64
CA HIS A 172 46.68 3.53 27.58
C HIS A 172 47.93 3.81 28.42
N ASN A 173 48.07 3.16 29.58
CA ASN A 173 49.21 3.32 30.48
C ASN A 173 50.49 2.64 29.96
N ALA A 174 50.38 1.44 29.38
CA ALA A 174 51.53 0.66 28.94
C ALA A 174 51.91 0.90 27.47
N ARG A 175 50.93 1.24 26.62
CA ARG A 175 51.04 1.42 25.16
C ARG A 175 51.70 0.24 24.44
N THR A 176 51.48 -0.99 24.92
CA THR A 176 52.03 -2.22 24.32
C THR A 176 51.03 -2.88 23.35
N ALA A 177 51.56 -3.65 22.40
CA ALA A 177 50.76 -4.41 21.43
C ALA A 177 49.94 -5.54 22.09
N GLU A 178 50.41 -6.10 23.21
CA GLU A 178 49.73 -7.15 23.96
C GLU A 178 48.39 -6.66 24.54
N HIS A 179 48.40 -5.56 25.30
CA HIS A 179 47.17 -4.97 25.86
C HIS A 179 46.21 -4.47 24.77
N MET A 180 46.74 -4.04 23.63
CA MET A 180 45.91 -3.72 22.47
C MET A 180 45.16 -4.96 21.97
N LEU A 181 45.85 -6.09 21.85
CA LEU A 181 45.26 -7.35 21.40
C LEU A 181 44.17 -7.83 22.37
N GLU A 182 44.38 -7.71 23.68
CA GLU A 182 43.38 -8.03 24.70
C GLU A 182 42.11 -7.17 24.55
N LEU A 183 42.28 -5.84 24.40
CA LEU A 183 41.16 -4.91 24.17
C LEU A 183 40.40 -5.26 22.87
N GLN A 184 41.12 -5.58 21.80
CA GLN A 184 40.52 -6.00 20.53
C GLN A 184 39.73 -7.30 20.66
N GLN A 185 40.24 -8.29 21.39
CA GLN A 185 39.54 -9.55 21.62
C GLN A 185 38.22 -9.33 22.37
N GLN A 186 38.21 -8.48 23.40
CA GLN A 186 36.99 -8.14 24.14
C GLN A 186 35.96 -7.45 23.25
N LEU A 187 36.38 -6.48 22.44
CA LEU A 187 35.48 -5.79 21.50
C LEU A 187 34.94 -6.74 20.42
N CYS A 188 35.79 -7.61 19.85
CA CYS A 188 35.37 -8.62 18.89
C CYS A 188 34.32 -9.58 19.49
N LEU A 189 34.52 -10.02 20.73
CA LEU A 189 33.58 -10.89 21.43
C LEU A 189 32.22 -10.21 21.60
N PHE A 190 32.21 -8.94 22.01
CA PHE A 190 30.98 -8.15 22.13
C PHE A 190 30.26 -7.97 20.78
N VAL A 191 30.99 -7.53 19.75
CA VAL A 191 30.46 -7.31 18.39
C VAL A 191 29.81 -8.58 17.84
N SER A 192 30.45 -9.73 18.03
CA SER A 192 29.95 -11.03 17.56
C SER A 192 28.66 -11.49 18.26
N THR A 193 28.50 -11.14 19.54
CA THR A 193 27.36 -11.57 20.37
C THR A 193 26.13 -10.69 20.14
N VAL A 194 26.35 -9.39 19.94
CA VAL A 194 25.28 -8.39 19.87
C VAL A 194 24.93 -8.02 18.41
N HIS A 195 25.59 -8.63 17.42
CA HIS A 195 25.38 -8.40 15.98
C HIS A 195 25.62 -6.95 15.54
N PHE A 196 26.66 -6.31 16.10
CA PHE A 196 27.24 -5.14 15.43
C PHE A 196 28.18 -5.61 14.32
N SER A 197 28.46 -4.76 13.35
CA SER A 197 29.34 -5.14 12.23
C SER A 197 30.81 -4.94 12.57
N ARG A 198 31.10 -3.91 13.35
CA ARG A 198 32.45 -3.56 13.82
C ARG A 198 32.34 -2.66 15.04
N ALA A 199 33.38 -2.65 15.86
CA ALA A 199 33.55 -1.70 16.94
C ALA A 199 34.88 -0.96 16.76
N ALA A 200 35.01 0.17 17.43
CA ALA A 200 36.24 0.93 17.50
C ALA A 200 36.31 1.66 18.83
N VAL A 201 37.52 2.03 19.27
CA VAL A 201 37.71 2.91 20.42
C VAL A 201 38.47 4.14 19.98
N VAL A 202 37.90 5.31 20.26
CA VAL A 202 38.40 6.63 19.86
C VAL A 202 38.63 7.46 21.11
N ASP A 203 39.81 8.07 21.23
CA ASP A 203 40.12 9.00 22.32
C ASP A 203 39.71 10.46 22.01
N LEU A 204 39.91 11.35 22.98
CA LEU A 204 39.63 12.80 22.86
C LEU A 204 40.39 13.49 21.72
N ASP A 205 41.60 13.04 21.44
CA ASP A 205 42.46 13.62 20.39
C ASP A 205 42.07 13.09 19.00
N GLY A 206 41.06 12.20 18.94
CA GLY A 206 40.65 11.51 17.72
C GLY A 206 41.65 10.44 17.29
N HIS A 207 42.60 10.07 18.15
CA HIS A 207 43.52 8.97 17.89
C HIS A 207 42.79 7.66 18.15
N GLU A 208 42.77 6.82 17.12
CA GLU A 208 42.10 5.53 17.14
C GLU A 208 42.99 4.50 17.83
N ALA A 209 42.46 3.80 18.82
CA ALA A 209 43.11 2.58 19.31
C ALA A 209 42.85 1.42 18.36
N TRP A 210 41.66 1.35 17.75
CA TRP A 210 41.33 0.31 16.80
C TRP A 210 40.12 0.69 15.94
N TYR A 211 40.28 0.60 14.62
CA TYR A 211 39.19 0.65 13.64
C TYR A 211 39.49 -0.45 12.63
N PRO A 212 38.64 -1.49 12.46
CA PRO A 212 38.85 -2.45 11.39
C PRO A 212 38.37 -1.80 10.10
N THR A 213 39.11 -0.84 9.54
CA THR A 213 38.91 -0.40 8.15
C THR A 213 40.24 0.00 7.53
N ARG A 214 40.26 -0.17 6.22
CA ARG A 214 41.38 -0.11 5.27
C ARG A 214 42.48 0.89 5.67
N PRO A 215 43.76 0.60 5.39
CA PRO A 215 44.82 1.59 5.52
C PRO A 215 44.42 2.89 4.80
N ASN A 216 44.49 4.04 5.50
CA ASN A 216 44.08 5.40 5.10
C ASN A 216 42.59 5.84 5.26
N SER A 217 41.71 5.13 5.97
CA SER A 217 40.40 5.71 6.31
C SER A 217 40.50 6.71 7.47
N SER A 218 40.25 7.99 7.23
CA SER A 218 40.09 9.01 8.29
C SER A 218 38.68 8.97 8.89
N ILE A 219 38.53 9.23 10.19
CA ILE A 219 37.23 9.42 10.87
C ILE A 219 36.38 10.46 10.08
N PRO A 220 35.17 10.10 9.61
CA PRO A 220 34.26 11.02 8.95
C PRO A 220 33.91 12.22 9.86
N PRO A 221 33.67 13.42 9.30
CA PRO A 221 33.37 14.60 10.10
C PRO A 221 32.12 14.43 10.97
N GLU A 222 31.11 13.70 10.49
CA GLU A 222 29.89 13.37 11.24
C GLU A 222 30.21 12.55 12.50
N LEU A 223 31.08 11.56 12.35
CA LEU A 223 31.49 10.70 13.45
C LEU A 223 32.37 11.47 14.45
N ARG A 224 33.28 12.31 13.97
CA ARG A 224 34.12 13.16 14.83
C ARG A 224 33.27 14.08 15.70
N LYS A 225 32.29 14.76 15.09
CA LYS A 225 31.35 15.63 15.82
C LYS A 225 30.57 14.85 16.87
N GLY A 226 30.04 13.68 16.52
CA GLY A 226 29.29 12.85 17.47
C GLY A 226 30.14 12.32 18.62
N VAL A 227 31.40 11.95 18.37
CA VAL A 227 32.35 11.54 19.43
C VAL A 227 32.57 12.69 20.42
N GLN A 228 32.79 13.90 19.93
CA GLN A 228 32.92 15.08 20.78
C GLN A 228 31.66 15.31 21.62
N GLU A 229 30.47 15.32 21.01
CA GLU A 229 29.19 15.50 21.71
C GLU A 229 28.93 14.39 22.75
N ALA A 230 29.33 13.15 22.46
CA ALA A 230 29.21 12.03 23.39
C ALA A 230 30.14 12.18 24.60
N LEU A 231 31.38 12.66 24.40
CA LEU A 231 32.32 12.92 25.50
C LEU A 231 31.87 14.10 26.37
N GLU A 232 31.34 15.16 25.76
CA GLU A 232 30.82 16.33 26.48
C GLU A 232 29.54 16.01 27.28
N SER A 233 28.60 15.26 26.70
CA SER A 233 27.34 14.90 27.37
C SER A 233 27.48 13.74 28.34
N GLY A 234 28.46 12.85 28.11
CA GLY A 234 28.63 11.61 28.85
C GLY A 234 27.54 10.56 28.62
N LEU A 235 26.66 10.78 27.65
CA LEU A 235 25.51 9.92 27.37
C LEU A 235 25.71 9.10 26.10
N PRO A 236 25.19 7.87 26.03
CA PRO A 236 25.14 7.11 24.80
C PRO A 236 24.36 7.88 23.73
N SER A 237 24.88 7.90 22.51
CA SER A 237 24.26 8.64 21.41
C SER A 237 24.32 7.86 20.10
N ARG A 238 23.55 8.31 19.12
CA ARG A 238 23.53 7.76 17.77
C ARG A 238 24.04 8.82 16.80
N VAL A 239 24.93 8.41 15.90
CA VAL A 239 25.40 9.24 14.78
C VAL A 239 24.90 8.66 13.47
N GLY A 240 24.38 9.55 12.63
CA GLY A 240 23.92 9.22 11.29
C GLY A 240 22.42 8.95 11.16
N PRO A 241 22.01 8.40 9.99
CA PRO A 241 22.89 7.85 8.96
C PRO A 241 23.77 8.87 8.22
N TRP A 242 24.92 8.44 7.67
CA TRP A 242 25.77 9.24 6.77
C TRP A 242 26.28 8.39 5.60
N LEU A 243 26.72 9.00 4.49
CA LEU A 243 27.38 8.29 3.40
C LEU A 243 28.90 8.27 3.64
N ASP A 244 29.53 7.11 3.56
CA ASP A 244 30.98 7.01 3.56
C ASP A 244 31.59 7.37 2.19
N ALA A 245 32.93 7.33 2.10
CA ALA A 245 33.66 7.64 0.87
C ALA A 245 33.32 6.70 -0.31
N ASP A 246 32.84 5.48 -0.04
CA ASP A 246 32.40 4.52 -1.04
C ASP A 246 30.91 4.73 -1.42
N GLY A 247 30.24 5.72 -0.82
CA GLY A 247 28.82 5.99 -1.02
C GLY A 247 27.89 5.02 -0.28
N VAL A 248 28.41 4.29 0.70
CA VAL A 248 27.64 3.35 1.52
C VAL A 248 27.05 4.08 2.72
N LEU A 249 25.75 3.86 2.96
CA LEU A 249 25.07 4.40 4.14
C LEU A 249 25.63 3.75 5.41
N ARG A 250 25.95 4.54 6.43
CA ARG A 250 26.53 4.10 7.70
C ARG A 250 25.76 4.67 8.86
N LEU A 251 25.67 3.91 9.94
CA LEU A 251 25.15 4.33 11.23
C LEU A 251 26.08 3.83 12.33
N ALA A 252 26.24 4.63 13.38
CA ALA A 252 27.00 4.25 14.55
C ALA A 252 26.28 4.65 15.84
N PHE A 253 26.56 3.88 16.88
CA PHE A 253 26.18 4.19 18.24
C PHE A 253 27.43 4.39 19.08
N LEU A 254 27.40 5.42 19.91
CA LEU A 254 28.54 5.92 20.66
C LEU A 254 28.33 5.62 22.13
N ALA A 255 29.29 4.92 22.74
CA ALA A 255 29.34 4.62 24.16
C ALA A 255 30.52 5.36 24.78
N PRO A 256 30.33 6.59 25.30
CA PRO A 256 31.39 7.29 26.03
C PRO A 256 31.66 6.58 27.36
N PHE A 257 32.93 6.34 27.69
CA PHE A 257 33.34 5.62 28.90
C PHE A 257 34.65 6.19 29.45
N ALA A 258 34.98 5.79 30.69
CA ALA A 258 36.15 6.30 31.42
C ALA A 258 36.21 7.84 31.55
N LEU A 259 35.03 8.48 31.57
CA LEU A 259 34.86 9.95 31.62
C LEU A 259 35.44 10.59 32.89
N ASP A 260 35.52 9.84 33.96
CA ASP A 260 36.09 10.22 35.26
C ASP A 260 37.61 10.01 35.33
N THR A 261 38.25 9.65 34.23
CA THR A 261 39.70 9.37 34.16
C THR A 261 40.43 10.42 33.34
N ALA A 262 41.76 10.42 33.38
CA ALA A 262 42.59 11.28 32.54
C ALA A 262 42.50 10.93 31.03
N HIS A 263 41.95 9.76 30.70
CA HIS A 263 41.92 9.23 29.33
C HIS A 263 40.50 8.77 28.96
N PRO A 264 39.53 9.69 28.86
CA PRO A 264 38.18 9.35 28.44
C PRO A 264 38.17 8.94 26.96
N ALA A 265 37.25 8.05 26.61
CA ALA A 265 37.16 7.51 25.27
C ALA A 265 35.72 7.18 24.89
N VAL A 266 35.51 6.91 23.62
CA VAL A 266 34.21 6.49 23.07
C VAL A 266 34.38 5.17 22.34
N VAL A 267 33.55 4.20 22.69
CA VAL A 267 33.38 3.01 21.87
C VAL A 267 32.39 3.34 20.76
N VAL A 268 32.82 3.19 19.52
CA VAL A 268 32.01 3.39 18.33
C VAL A 268 31.52 2.03 17.84
N LEU A 269 30.24 1.77 17.95
CA LEU A 269 29.58 0.55 17.50
C LEU A 269 28.93 0.81 16.14
N HIS A 270 29.50 0.25 15.08
CA HIS A 270 28.96 0.42 13.74
C HIS A 270 27.92 -0.62 13.42
N VAL A 271 26.87 -0.15 12.76
CA VAL A 271 25.89 -0.96 12.06
C VAL A 271 26.16 -0.81 10.58
N ASP A 272 26.63 -1.88 9.94
CA ASP A 272 26.64 -1.96 8.49
C ASP A 272 25.23 -2.33 8.03
N PRO A 273 24.68 -1.64 7.02
CA PRO A 273 23.33 -1.93 6.60
C PRO A 273 23.29 -3.11 5.61
N PRO A 274 22.52 -4.19 5.87
CA PRO A 274 22.16 -5.13 4.83
C PRO A 274 21.00 -4.54 4.02
N PRO A 275 21.05 -4.66 2.68
CA PRO A 275 20.45 -3.76 1.69
C PRO A 275 19.79 -2.44 2.18
N HIS A 276 20.56 -1.69 2.98
CA HIS A 276 20.46 -0.28 3.37
C HIS A 276 19.86 0.13 4.74
N PHE A 277 19.08 -0.70 5.45
CA PHE A 277 18.86 -0.71 6.93
C PHE A 277 17.91 -1.88 7.27
N HIS A 278 17.56 -2.08 8.55
CA HIS A 278 16.80 -3.22 9.09
C HIS A 278 15.83 -3.87 8.09
N PRO A 279 15.80 -5.23 7.96
CA PRO A 279 15.04 -5.93 6.91
C PRO A 279 13.57 -5.56 6.77
N ALA A 280 12.96 -5.05 7.84
CA ALA A 280 11.61 -4.49 7.84
C ALA A 280 11.38 -3.40 6.77
N LEU A 281 12.43 -2.74 6.26
CA LEU A 281 12.29 -1.71 5.21
C LEU A 281 12.16 -2.28 3.79
N GLN A 282 12.53 -3.55 3.58
CA GLN A 282 12.56 -4.16 2.25
C GLN A 282 11.43 -5.17 2.03
N THR A 283 10.92 -5.76 3.11
CA THR A 283 9.91 -6.81 3.02
C THR A 283 8.51 -6.21 3.11
N TRP A 284 7.67 -6.43 2.10
CA TRP A 284 6.25 -6.10 2.20
C TRP A 284 5.47 -7.30 2.74
N PRO A 285 4.60 -7.13 3.76
CA PRO A 285 3.95 -8.25 4.43
C PRO A 285 2.85 -8.93 3.59
N MET A 286 2.41 -8.32 2.49
CA MET A 286 1.32 -8.80 1.64
C MET A 286 1.76 -8.97 0.18
N PRO A 287 1.04 -9.72 -0.67
CA PRO A 287 1.27 -9.65 -2.11
C PRO A 287 0.93 -8.25 -2.63
N HIS A 288 1.87 -7.59 -3.30
CA HIS A 288 1.65 -6.27 -3.90
C HIS A 288 2.21 -6.21 -5.32
N ARG A 289 1.65 -5.33 -6.16
CA ARG A 289 2.24 -4.98 -7.47
C ARG A 289 3.09 -3.71 -7.43
N SER A 290 2.83 -2.80 -6.48
CA SER A 290 3.38 -1.45 -6.51
C SER A 290 3.65 -0.81 -5.16
N ALA A 291 3.37 -1.48 -4.04
CA ALA A 291 3.62 -0.87 -2.74
C ALA A 291 5.13 -0.82 -2.45
N GLU A 292 5.55 0.24 -1.77
CA GLU A 292 6.93 0.47 -1.38
C GLU A 292 6.96 1.11 0.01
N SER A 293 8.01 0.85 0.79
CA SER A 293 8.25 1.50 2.07
C SER A 293 9.57 2.25 2.01
N ILE A 294 9.54 3.54 2.33
CA ILE A 294 10.70 4.42 2.27
C ILE A 294 10.88 5.05 3.64
N LEU A 295 12.10 4.99 4.17
CA LEU A 295 12.48 5.72 5.38
C LEU A 295 12.98 7.10 4.99
N TYR A 296 12.47 8.15 5.65
CA TYR A 296 12.93 9.51 5.47
C TYR A 296 13.55 10.06 6.76
N GLN A 297 14.60 10.87 6.60
CA GLN A 297 15.09 11.78 7.61
C GLN A 297 14.44 13.14 7.41
N GLN A 298 13.79 13.66 8.44
CA GLN A 298 13.28 15.02 8.43
C GLN A 298 14.38 16.00 8.87
N ILE A 299 14.66 16.99 8.03
CA ILE A 299 15.60 18.08 8.32
C ILE A 299 14.84 19.40 8.11
N GLY A 300 14.28 19.95 9.19
CA GLY A 300 13.39 21.10 9.11
C GLY A 300 12.13 20.78 8.30
N GLU A 301 11.92 21.53 7.21
CA GLU A 301 10.81 21.37 6.25
C GLU A 301 11.16 20.46 5.06
N GLU A 302 12.30 19.76 5.10
CA GLU A 302 12.74 18.86 4.05
C GLU A 302 12.78 17.39 4.52
N LEU A 303 12.49 16.49 3.59
CA LEU A 303 12.60 15.04 3.73
C LEU A 303 13.75 14.53 2.86
N VAL A 304 14.65 13.77 3.47
CA VAL A 304 15.79 13.14 2.81
C VAL A 304 15.62 11.62 2.88
N PRO A 305 15.56 10.89 1.75
CA PRO A 305 15.38 9.45 1.79
C PRO A 305 16.63 8.75 2.33
N LEU A 306 16.41 7.78 3.21
CA LEU A 306 17.42 6.90 3.81
C LEU A 306 17.37 5.47 3.24
N SER A 307 16.45 5.21 2.31
CA SER A 307 16.30 3.91 1.65
C SER A 307 16.07 4.11 0.15
N PRO A 308 16.52 3.18 -0.71
CA PRO A 308 16.32 3.30 -2.15
C PRO A 308 14.84 3.37 -2.52
N MET A 309 14.47 4.29 -3.41
CA MET A 309 13.11 4.41 -3.95
C MET A 309 13.02 3.64 -5.27
N ARG A 310 11.87 3.02 -5.56
CA ARG A 310 11.73 2.19 -6.78
C ARG A 310 11.98 2.96 -8.08
N LYS A 311 11.54 4.22 -8.14
CA LYS A 311 11.74 5.10 -9.32
C LYS A 311 13.06 5.86 -9.28
N LEU A 312 13.65 6.04 -8.10
CA LEU A 312 14.81 6.89 -7.85
C LEU A 312 15.80 6.18 -6.89
N PRO A 313 16.46 5.10 -7.33
CA PRO A 313 17.33 4.31 -6.46
C PRO A 313 18.53 5.12 -5.94
N ASP A 314 19.01 6.10 -6.72
CA ASP A 314 20.16 6.95 -6.38
C ASP A 314 19.80 8.16 -5.49
N ALA A 315 18.54 8.29 -5.04
CA ALA A 315 18.10 9.43 -4.25
C ALA A 315 18.60 9.44 -2.80
N VAL A 316 19.05 8.28 -2.29
CA VAL A 316 19.44 8.08 -0.87
C VAL A 316 20.46 9.12 -0.42
N MET A 317 20.10 9.94 0.56
CA MET A 317 20.89 11.07 1.09
C MET A 317 21.36 12.12 0.07
N ARG A 318 20.91 12.06 -1.19
CA ARG A 318 21.32 12.96 -2.28
C ARG A 318 20.21 13.90 -2.73
N GLN A 319 18.95 13.47 -2.61
CA GLN A 319 17.79 14.29 -2.96
C GLN A 319 17.06 14.77 -1.70
N ARG A 320 16.46 15.95 -1.80
CA ARG A 320 15.64 16.58 -0.77
C ARG A 320 14.25 16.83 -1.34
N PHE A 321 13.23 16.47 -0.59
CA PHE A 321 11.83 16.69 -0.94
C PHE A 321 11.19 17.64 0.08
N PRO A 322 10.24 18.50 -0.31
CA PRO A 322 9.50 19.31 0.64
C PRO A 322 8.60 18.43 1.51
N LEU A 323 8.47 18.76 2.81
CA LEU A 323 7.56 18.08 3.73
C LEU A 323 6.09 18.21 3.32
N SER A 324 5.73 19.38 2.76
CA SER A 324 4.40 19.70 2.25
C SER A 324 4.43 19.75 0.72
N GLY A 325 4.45 18.59 0.07
CA GLY A 325 4.40 18.47 -1.39
C GLY A 325 4.19 17.02 -1.83
N ASP A 326 3.86 16.84 -3.10
CA ASP A 326 3.71 15.49 -3.66
C ASP A 326 5.07 14.80 -3.75
N LEU A 327 5.19 13.64 -3.10
CA LEU A 327 6.34 12.76 -3.23
C LEU A 327 6.27 12.03 -4.60
N PRO A 328 7.42 11.78 -5.27
CA PRO A 328 7.49 11.29 -6.64
C PRO A 328 7.05 9.83 -6.88
#